data_AF-A0A165LC61-F1
#
_entry.id   AF-A0A165LC61-F1
#
_cell.length_a   1.000
_cell.length_b   1.000
_cell.length_c   1.000
_cell.angle_alpha   90.00
_cell.angle_beta   90.00
_cell.angle_gamma   90.00
#
_symmetry.space_group_name_H-M   'P 1'
#
loop_
_entity.id
_entity.type
_entity.pdbx_description
1 polymer ?
#
loop_
_entity_poly.entity_id
_entity_poly.type
_entity_poly.pdbx_seq_one_letter_code
_entity_poly.pdbx_strand_id
1 'polypeptide(L)'
;MDDDYWRNVKATNSDHASDMASVSDKTFAQKMVAERRYRGLKALEALSAPEYQAIIGIAFNDMVRSIGGVLVWLQMSREEGAQHEIKMRHDLVQRMGQAALDALSPAERADVTFFVKAGCCMHKDLNAVVYGNTRMMGSWAAQGLTGPMK
;
A
#
# COMPACT_ATOMS: atom_id res chain seq x y z
N MET A 1 -7.93 -7.03 -8.92
CA MET A 1 -7.15 -5.84 -9.29
C MET A 1 -5.70 -6.29 -9.38
N ASP A 2 -5.08 -6.06 -10.52
CA ASP A 2 -3.69 -6.45 -10.78
C ASP A 2 -2.70 -5.38 -10.32
N ASP A 3 -1.40 -5.66 -10.49
CA ASP A 3 -0.34 -4.74 -10.09
C ASP A 3 -0.40 -3.42 -10.88
N ASP A 4 -0.84 -3.46 -12.15
CA ASP A 4 -0.93 -2.26 -12.99
C ASP A 4 -1.97 -1.27 -12.44
N TYR A 5 -3.15 -1.78 -12.05
CA TYR A 5 -4.15 -0.97 -11.37
C TYR A 5 -3.55 -0.27 -10.13
N TRP A 6 -2.93 -1.03 -9.23
CA TRP A 6 -2.42 -0.50 -7.96
C TRP A 6 -1.32 0.54 -8.15
N ARG A 7 -0.43 0.33 -9.11
CA ARG A 7 0.63 1.28 -9.46
C ARG A 7 0.08 2.61 -9.97
N ASN A 8 -1.04 2.58 -10.69
CA ASN A 8 -1.66 3.76 -11.26
C ASN A 8 -2.63 4.49 -10.30
N VAL A 9 -2.90 3.95 -9.11
CA VAL A 9 -3.66 4.70 -8.09
C VAL A 9 -2.86 5.92 -7.62
N LYS A 10 -3.45 7.11 -7.71
CA LYS A 10 -2.82 8.37 -7.30
C LYS A 10 -3.54 9.09 -6.16
N ALA A 11 -4.73 8.65 -5.78
CA ALA A 11 -5.48 9.28 -4.69
C ALA A 11 -6.52 8.37 -4.06
N THR A 12 -6.91 8.70 -2.84
CA THR A 12 -8.18 8.31 -2.21
C THR A 12 -9.00 9.56 -1.93
N ASN A 13 -10.32 9.44 -2.06
CA ASN A 13 -11.26 10.45 -1.59
C ASN A 13 -12.19 9.78 -0.59
N SER A 14 -12.06 10.14 0.67
CA SER A 14 -12.83 9.53 1.76
C SER A 14 -13.13 10.56 2.84
N ASP A 15 -14.03 10.22 3.74
CA ASP A 15 -14.32 11.08 4.87
C ASP A 15 -13.16 11.16 5.89
N HIS A 16 -13.29 12.03 6.89
CA HIS A 16 -12.25 12.28 7.89
C HIS A 16 -12.24 11.25 9.05
N ALA A 17 -13.06 10.21 8.99
CA ALA A 17 -13.06 9.18 10.01
C ALA A 17 -11.71 8.43 10.04
N SER A 18 -11.30 7.99 11.22
CA SER A 18 -9.98 7.39 11.43
C SER A 18 -9.78 6.08 10.65
N ASP A 19 -10.86 5.33 10.45
CA ASP A 19 -10.87 4.13 9.60
C ASP A 19 -10.62 4.48 8.12
N MET A 20 -11.18 5.60 7.62
CA MET A 20 -10.93 6.11 6.26
C MET A 20 -9.49 6.60 6.05
N ALA A 21 -8.87 7.18 7.08
CA ALA A 21 -7.44 7.47 7.06
C ALA A 21 -6.62 6.18 6.93
N SER A 22 -6.96 5.14 7.71
CA SER A 22 -6.33 3.82 7.63
C SER A 22 -6.52 3.15 6.27
N VAL A 23 -7.70 3.28 5.64
CA VAL A 23 -7.93 2.80 4.27
C VAL A 23 -6.95 3.47 3.31
N SER A 24 -6.81 4.79 3.39
CA SER A 24 -5.88 5.55 2.55
C SER A 24 -4.42 5.11 2.72
N ASP A 25 -3.99 4.84 3.96
CA ASP A 25 -2.66 4.30 4.25
C ASP A 25 -2.45 2.91 3.64
N LYS A 26 -3.44 2.02 3.80
CA LYS A 26 -3.37 0.66 3.23
C LYS A 26 -3.40 0.68 1.71
N THR A 27 -4.16 1.59 1.10
CA THR A 27 -4.16 1.80 -0.35
C THR A 27 -2.78 2.23 -0.85
N PHE A 28 -2.15 3.20 -0.17
CA PHE A 28 -0.80 3.62 -0.51
C PHE A 28 0.22 2.48 -0.31
N ALA A 29 0.12 1.73 0.79
CA ALA A 29 0.97 0.57 1.02
C ALA A 29 0.83 -0.47 -0.10
N GLN A 30 -0.39 -0.75 -0.54
CA GLN A 30 -0.66 -1.69 -1.62
C GLN A 30 -0.10 -1.20 -2.97
N LYS A 31 -0.24 0.10 -3.29
CA LYS A 31 0.44 0.73 -4.43
C LYS A 31 1.95 0.48 -4.37
N MET A 32 2.56 0.68 -3.21
CA MET A 32 4.00 0.50 -3.04
C MET A 32 4.46 -0.98 -3.12
N VAL A 33 3.61 -1.93 -2.74
CA VAL A 33 3.86 -3.37 -2.95
C VAL A 33 3.86 -3.69 -4.45
N ALA A 34 2.88 -3.17 -5.19
CA ALA A 34 2.79 -3.37 -6.64
C ALA A 34 3.96 -2.71 -7.39
N GLU A 35 4.37 -1.49 -6.99
CA GLU A 35 5.55 -0.81 -7.56
C GLU A 35 6.83 -1.61 -7.35
N ARG A 36 7.10 -2.08 -6.13
CA ARG A 36 8.26 -2.92 -5.84
C ARG A 36 8.22 -4.21 -6.64
N ARG A 37 7.07 -4.88 -6.70
CA ARG A 37 6.93 -6.12 -7.48
C ARG A 37 7.24 -5.92 -8.96
N TYR A 38 6.66 -4.90 -9.60
CA TYR A 38 6.93 -4.59 -10.99
C TYR A 38 8.41 -4.32 -11.24
N ARG A 39 9.01 -3.43 -10.45
CA ARG A 39 10.42 -3.05 -10.59
C ARG A 39 11.35 -4.23 -10.32
N GLY A 40 11.01 -5.09 -9.37
CA GLY A 40 11.78 -6.27 -9.03
C GLY A 40 11.78 -7.30 -10.15
N LEU A 41 10.62 -7.54 -10.77
CA LEU A 41 10.54 -8.41 -11.95
C LEU A 41 11.32 -7.80 -13.13
N LYS A 42 11.19 -6.50 -13.38
CA LYS A 42 11.99 -5.81 -14.41
C LYS A 42 13.49 -5.88 -14.17
N ALA A 43 13.93 -5.73 -12.92
CA ALA A 43 15.33 -5.86 -12.57
C ALA A 43 15.84 -7.28 -12.84
N LEU A 44 15.07 -8.31 -12.48
CA LEU A 44 15.43 -9.71 -12.75
C LEU A 44 15.43 -10.05 -14.24
N GLU A 45 14.46 -9.53 -15.01
CA GLU A 45 14.40 -9.70 -16.48
C GLU A 45 15.60 -9.09 -17.20
N ALA A 46 16.19 -8.03 -16.64
CA ALA A 46 17.33 -7.33 -17.23
C ALA A 46 18.67 -8.04 -16.97
N LEU A 47 18.72 -9.04 -16.08
CA LEU A 47 19.94 -9.77 -15.77
C LEU A 47 20.31 -10.73 -16.89
N SER A 48 21.62 -10.89 -17.11
CA SER A 48 22.12 -12.01 -17.90
C SER A 48 21.84 -13.34 -17.18
N ALA A 49 21.80 -14.45 -17.93
CA ALA A 49 21.57 -15.76 -17.34
C ALA A 49 22.56 -16.11 -16.20
N PRO A 50 23.89 -15.84 -16.32
CA PRO A 50 24.82 -16.08 -15.22
C PRO A 50 24.52 -15.24 -13.96
N GLU A 51 24.17 -13.96 -14.12
CA GLU A 51 23.83 -13.08 -12.99
C GLU A 51 22.54 -13.54 -12.30
N TYR A 52 21.52 -13.89 -13.08
CA TYR A 52 20.28 -14.44 -12.56
C TYR A 52 20.52 -15.72 -11.74
N GLN A 53 21.33 -16.65 -12.26
CA GLN A 53 21.69 -17.88 -11.54
C GLN A 53 22.46 -17.57 -10.25
N ALA A 54 23.40 -16.63 -10.27
CA ALA A 54 24.15 -16.23 -9.10
C ALA A 54 23.23 -15.65 -8.00
N ILE A 55 22.34 -14.73 -8.36
CA ILE A 55 21.41 -14.09 -7.41
C ILE A 55 20.43 -15.11 -6.82
N ILE A 56 19.85 -15.98 -7.65
CA ILE A 56 18.96 -17.05 -7.18
C ILE A 56 19.71 -18.02 -6.28
N GLY A 57 20.95 -18.39 -6.63
CA GLY A 57 21.79 -19.26 -5.81
C GLY A 57 22.11 -18.66 -4.44
N ILE A 58 22.40 -17.36 -4.37
CA ILE A 58 22.58 -16.65 -3.10
C ILE A 58 21.29 -16.67 -2.27
N ALA A 59 20.15 -16.29 -2.87
CA ALA A 59 18.86 -16.26 -2.18
C ALA A 59 18.43 -17.65 -1.69
N PHE A 60 18.70 -18.70 -2.47
CA PHE A 60 18.46 -20.08 -2.08
C PHE A 60 19.33 -20.50 -0.88
N ASN A 61 20.63 -20.19 -0.90
CA ASN A 61 21.51 -20.49 0.23
C ASN A 61 21.08 -19.77 1.52
N ASP A 62 20.66 -18.51 1.42
CA ASP A 62 20.13 -17.77 2.57
C ASP A 62 18.83 -18.39 3.10
N MET A 63 17.92 -18.80 2.20
CA MET A 63 16.71 -19.51 2.57
C MET A 63 17.04 -20.82 3.30
N VAL A 64 17.93 -21.64 2.76
CA VAL A 64 18.34 -22.91 3.37
C VAL A 64 18.97 -22.68 4.74
N ARG A 65 19.79 -21.64 4.91
CA ARG A 65 20.34 -21.26 6.22
C ARG A 65 19.24 -20.86 7.21
N SER A 66 18.23 -20.11 6.75
CA SER A 66 17.15 -19.61 7.61
C SER A 66 16.26 -20.71 8.19
N ILE A 67 16.15 -21.86 7.51
CA ILE A 67 15.34 -23.00 7.94
C ILE A 67 16.13 -24.04 8.75
N GLY A 68 17.39 -23.78 9.10
CA GLY A 68 18.22 -24.69 9.89
C GLY A 68 19.28 -25.46 9.09
N GLY A 69 19.47 -25.12 7.81
CA GLY A 69 20.55 -25.64 6.97
C GLY A 69 20.13 -26.78 6.03
N VAL A 70 21.11 -27.28 5.30
CA VAL A 70 20.88 -28.23 4.18
C VAL A 70 20.29 -29.57 4.62
N LEU A 71 20.61 -30.05 5.83
CA LEU A 71 20.05 -31.30 6.33
C LEU A 71 18.55 -31.20 6.57
N VAL A 72 18.08 -30.06 7.08
CA VAL A 72 16.65 -29.79 7.25
C VAL A 72 15.98 -29.70 5.88
N TRP A 73 16.58 -28.97 4.93
CA TRP A 73 16.08 -28.87 3.56
C TRP A 73 15.89 -30.24 2.89
N LEU A 74 16.88 -31.14 3.00
CA LEU A 74 16.83 -32.46 2.37
C LEU A 74 15.79 -33.40 3.00
N GLN A 75 15.33 -33.10 4.23
CA GLN A 75 14.32 -33.88 4.94
C GLN A 75 12.89 -33.36 4.70
N MET A 76 12.74 -32.19 4.11
CA MET A 76 11.43 -31.61 3.81
C MET A 76 10.71 -32.41 2.73
N SER A 77 9.38 -32.45 2.85
CA SER A 77 8.54 -32.85 1.73
C SER A 77 8.70 -31.89 0.55
N ARG A 78 8.32 -32.35 -0.64
CA ARG A 78 8.36 -31.51 -1.85
C ARG A 78 7.46 -30.28 -1.70
N GLU A 79 6.31 -30.44 -1.03
CA GLU A 79 5.34 -29.40 -0.80
C GLU A 79 5.89 -28.31 0.14
N GLU A 80 6.51 -28.70 1.25
CA GLU A 80 7.16 -27.77 2.18
C GLU A 80 8.34 -27.03 1.51
N GLY A 81 9.19 -27.76 0.78
CA GLY A 81 10.29 -27.16 0.03
C GLY A 81 9.80 -26.13 -1.00
N ALA A 82 8.73 -26.45 -1.73
CA ALA A 82 8.11 -25.53 -2.69
C ALA A 82 7.57 -24.26 -2.02
N GLN A 83 6.97 -24.34 -0.83
CA GLN A 83 6.49 -23.17 -0.09
C GLN A 83 7.66 -22.23 0.29
N HIS A 84 8.77 -22.79 0.76
CA HIS A 84 9.97 -22.01 1.06
C HIS A 84 10.58 -21.36 -0.19
N GLU A 85 10.63 -22.07 -1.31
CA GLU A 85 11.09 -21.51 -2.59
C GLU A 85 10.19 -20.38 -3.10
N ILE A 86 8.87 -20.54 -3.05
CA ILE A 86 7.91 -19.51 -3.44
C ILE A 86 8.12 -18.26 -2.60
N LYS A 87 8.26 -18.42 -1.28
CA LYS A 87 8.55 -17.31 -0.37
C LYS A 87 9.89 -16.65 -0.69
N MET A 88 10.94 -17.43 -0.90
CA MET A 88 12.28 -16.92 -1.24
C MET A 88 12.26 -16.11 -2.54
N ARG A 89 11.57 -16.59 -3.58
CA ARG A 89 11.41 -15.86 -4.86
C ARG A 89 10.62 -14.57 -4.67
N HIS A 90 9.53 -14.62 -3.91
CA HIS A 90 8.75 -13.44 -3.56
C HIS A 90 9.60 -12.38 -2.85
N ASP A 91 10.35 -12.77 -1.83
CA ASP A 91 11.19 -11.87 -1.04
C ASP A 91 12.36 -11.32 -1.85
N LEU A 92 12.92 -12.11 -2.78
CA LEU A 92 13.93 -11.65 -3.71
C LEU A 92 13.38 -10.56 -4.65
N VAL A 93 12.21 -10.79 -5.25
CA VAL A 93 11.54 -9.79 -6.11
C VAL A 93 11.30 -8.49 -5.34
N GLN A 94 10.81 -8.57 -4.09
CA GLN A 94 10.60 -7.38 -3.27
C GLN A 94 11.90 -6.62 -2.97
N ARG A 95 13.00 -7.32 -2.64
CA ARG A 95 14.31 -6.70 -2.41
C ARG A 95 14.87 -6.05 -3.67
N MET A 96 14.80 -6.72 -4.81
CA MET A 96 15.23 -6.17 -6.10
C MET A 96 14.40 -4.95 -6.49
N GLY A 97 13.09 -5.03 -6.28
CA GLY A 97 12.17 -3.93 -6.49
C GLY A 97 12.48 -2.71 -5.62
N GLN A 98 12.81 -2.94 -4.36
CA GLN A 98 13.22 -1.88 -3.45
C GLN A 98 14.52 -1.23 -3.91
N ALA A 99 15.55 -2.03 -4.25
CA ALA A 99 16.80 -1.50 -4.75
C ALA A 99 16.62 -0.68 -6.05
N ALA A 100 15.78 -1.16 -6.97
CA ALA A 100 15.45 -0.46 -8.21
C ALA A 100 14.64 0.83 -7.96
N LEU A 101 13.75 0.85 -6.97
CA LEU A 101 13.06 2.05 -6.53
C LEU A 101 14.04 3.04 -5.88
N ASP A 102 15.02 2.53 -5.13
CA ASP A 102 16.01 3.35 -4.46
C ASP A 102 17.02 4.00 -5.40
N ALA A 103 17.28 3.36 -6.54
CA ALA A 103 18.15 3.87 -7.59
C ALA A 103 17.51 4.98 -8.45
N LEU A 104 16.20 5.24 -8.30
CA LEU A 104 15.51 6.30 -9.04
C LEU A 104 16.05 7.69 -8.71
N SER A 105 16.00 8.58 -9.70
CA SER A 105 16.19 10.00 -9.44
C SER A 105 15.10 10.54 -8.51
N PRO A 106 15.35 11.65 -7.80
CA PRO A 106 14.34 12.26 -6.92
C PRO A 106 13.02 12.56 -7.63
N ALA A 107 13.06 13.00 -8.89
CA ALA A 107 11.87 13.33 -9.67
C ALA A 107 11.05 12.08 -10.02
N GLU A 108 11.69 11.01 -10.49
CA GLU A 108 11.01 9.74 -10.79
C GLU A 108 10.44 9.10 -9.52
N ARG A 109 11.20 9.14 -8.41
CA ARG A 109 10.72 8.63 -7.13
C ARG A 109 9.50 9.41 -6.65
N ALA A 110 9.50 10.74 -6.79
CA ALA A 110 8.35 11.58 -6.44
C ALA A 110 7.10 11.22 -7.25
N ASP A 111 7.22 11.02 -8.56
CA ASP A 111 6.06 10.62 -9.38
C ASP A 111 5.51 9.23 -9.03
N VAL A 112 6.40 8.26 -8.82
CA VAL A 112 6.03 6.89 -8.47
C VAL A 112 5.36 6.83 -7.10
N THR A 113 5.89 7.58 -6.13
CA THR A 113 5.36 7.66 -4.76
C THR A 113 4.22 8.65 -4.60
N PHE A 114 3.84 9.37 -5.66
CA PHE A 114 2.76 10.36 -5.60
C PHE A 114 1.44 9.70 -5.18
N PHE A 115 0.86 10.23 -4.11
CA PHE A 115 -0.42 9.79 -3.58
C PHE A 115 -1.11 10.90 -2.78
N VAL A 116 -2.35 11.22 -3.12
CA VAL A 116 -3.14 12.26 -2.47
C VAL A 116 -4.23 11.64 -1.60
N LYS A 117 -4.29 12.06 -0.35
CA LYS A 117 -5.42 11.75 0.55
C LYS A 117 -6.39 12.92 0.53
N ALA A 118 -7.38 12.87 -0.35
CA ALA A 118 -8.45 13.87 -0.37
C ALA A 118 -9.46 13.54 0.74
N GLY A 119 -9.70 14.52 1.62
CA GLY A 119 -10.74 14.43 2.64
C GLY A 119 -12.11 14.83 2.08
N CYS A 120 -13.17 14.40 2.74
CA CYS A 120 -14.53 14.76 2.39
C CYS A 120 -14.84 16.22 2.73
N CYS A 121 -15.42 16.95 1.77
CA CYS A 121 -15.94 18.30 1.97
C CYS A 121 -17.26 18.33 2.77
N MET A 122 -18.01 17.22 2.82
CA MET A 122 -19.36 17.15 3.40
C MET A 122 -19.41 17.44 4.92
N HIS A 123 -18.34 17.13 5.66
CA HIS A 123 -18.27 17.44 7.09
C HIS A 123 -18.16 18.96 7.38
N LYS A 124 -17.64 19.76 6.43
CA LYS A 124 -17.68 21.23 6.56
C LYS A 124 -19.10 21.76 6.36
N ASP A 125 -19.89 21.11 5.51
CA ASP A 125 -21.29 21.48 5.28
C ASP A 125 -22.19 21.11 6.48
N LEU A 126 -21.89 20.02 7.18
CA LEU A 126 -22.61 19.64 8.41
C LEU A 126 -22.44 20.65 9.55
N ASN A 127 -21.28 21.31 9.68
CA ASN A 127 -21.11 22.39 10.66
C ASN A 127 -22.05 23.57 10.35
N ALA A 128 -22.27 23.90 9.07
CA ALA A 128 -23.23 24.93 8.69
C ALA A 128 -24.66 24.55 9.10
N VAL A 129 -25.03 23.27 8.98
CA VAL A 129 -26.34 22.75 9.44
C VAL A 129 -26.47 22.85 10.96
N VAL A 130 -25.43 22.49 11.72
CA VAL A 130 -25.43 22.61 13.20
C VAL A 130 -25.58 24.06 13.62
N TYR A 131 -24.79 24.98 13.06
CA TYR A 131 -24.91 26.41 13.35
C TYR A 131 -26.27 26.97 12.93
N GLY A 132 -26.79 26.54 11.77
CA GLY A 132 -28.12 26.90 11.30
C GLY A 132 -29.20 26.48 12.30
N ASN A 133 -29.17 25.24 12.77
CA ASN A 133 -30.10 24.74 13.78
C ASN A 133 -29.99 25.53 15.10
N THR A 134 -28.78 25.77 15.61
CA THR A 134 -28.56 26.58 16.82
C THR A 134 -29.16 27.98 16.67
N ARG A 135 -28.97 28.63 15.53
CA ARG A 135 -29.51 29.98 15.26
C ARG A 135 -31.04 29.96 15.11
N MET A 136 -31.61 28.95 14.45
CA MET A 136 -33.07 28.80 14.34
C MET A 136 -33.71 28.60 15.71
N MET A 137 -33.17 27.70 16.55
CA MET A 137 -33.64 27.51 17.92
C MET A 137 -33.57 28.79 18.75
N GLY A 138 -32.46 29.53 18.67
CA GLY A 138 -32.31 30.82 19.35
C GLY A 138 -33.32 31.87 18.88
N SER A 139 -33.63 31.90 17.58
CA SER A 139 -34.61 32.82 17.00
C SER A 139 -36.03 32.52 17.48
N TRP A 140 -36.43 31.24 17.50
CA TRP A 140 -37.75 30.85 18.03
C TRP A 140 -37.88 31.19 19.50
N ALA A 141 -36.87 30.89 20.32
CA ALA A 141 -36.87 31.24 21.74
C ALA A 141 -36.99 32.76 21.97
N ALA A 142 -36.25 33.57 21.20
CA ALA A 142 -36.32 35.04 21.28
C ALA A 142 -37.70 35.61 20.89
N GLN A 143 -38.45 34.89 20.05
CA GLN A 143 -39.80 35.26 19.62
C GLN A 143 -40.90 34.60 20.45
N GLY A 144 -40.56 33.82 21.49
CA GLY A 144 -41.54 33.08 22.29
C GLY A 144 -42.25 31.96 21.52
N LEU A 145 -41.64 31.44 20.45
CA LEU A 145 -42.18 30.39 19.60
C LEU A 145 -41.63 29.03 20.00
N THR A 146 -42.49 27.99 19.97
CA THR A 146 -42.07 26.59 20.12
C THR A 146 -41.78 26.02 18.74
N GLY A 147 -40.49 25.84 18.43
CA GLY A 147 -40.08 25.14 17.21
C GLY A 147 -40.20 23.61 17.31
N PRO A 148 -40.02 22.88 16.19
CA PRO A 148 -39.87 23.40 14.82
C PRO A 148 -41.20 23.88 14.24
N MET A 149 -41.17 25.06 13.61
CA MET A 149 -42.32 25.65 12.93
C MET A 149 -42.42 25.09 11.50
N LYS A 150 -43.64 24.82 11.03
CA LYS A 150 -43.90 24.43 9.64
C LYS A 150 -43.86 25.63 8.69
#